data_AF-A0A940Z7W7-F1
#
_entry.id   AF-A0A940Z7W7-F1
#
_cell.length_a   1.000
_cell.length_b   1.000
_cell.length_c   1.000
_cell.angle_alpha   90.00
_cell.angle_beta   90.00
_cell.angle_gamma   90.00
#
_symmetry.space_group_name_H-M   'P 1'
#
loop_
_entity.id
_entity.type
_entity.pdbx_description
1 polymer ?
#
loop_
_entity_poly.entity_id
_entity_poly.type
_entity_poly.pdbx_seq_one_letter_code
_entity_poly.pdbx_strand_id
1 'polypeptide(L)'
;MSTSATGPSGVETAAALLETELAQLEEQQAALQERQRAVKRELSGLAGRIESIRGALAALRAVPPATTTAGATEDQPDTTPTATEVLGSRFTDQVIAVLARDPGTALRARDVAEAIGRAQTSGTINAVRSTLDRLVATSRARRVGRGLYQAPAD
;
A
#
# COMPACT_ATOMS: atom_id res chain seq x y z
N MET A 1 -52.31 -26.95 19.54
CA MET A 1 -51.12 -27.10 20.38
C MET A 1 -50.46 -28.42 20.01
N SER A 2 -49.47 -28.40 19.12
CA SER A 2 -48.72 -29.59 18.73
C SER A 2 -47.29 -29.40 19.20
N THR A 3 -46.96 -30.00 20.34
CA THR A 3 -45.60 -30.05 20.88
C THR A 3 -45.15 -31.51 20.97
N SER A 4 -43.91 -31.72 20.53
CA SER A 4 -43.02 -32.80 20.91
C SER A 4 -43.31 -34.19 20.35
N ALA A 5 -42.76 -34.43 19.15
CA ALA A 5 -42.17 -35.71 18.83
C ALA A 5 -40.64 -35.53 18.73
N THR A 6 -39.97 -35.29 19.85
CA THR A 6 -38.54 -35.61 19.96
C THR A 6 -38.46 -37.13 20.20
N GLY A 7 -38.69 -37.88 19.13
CA GLY A 7 -38.38 -39.31 19.10
C GLY A 7 -36.87 -39.54 19.03
N PRO A 8 -36.39 -40.78 19.25
CA PRO A 8 -34.97 -41.14 19.17
C PRO A 8 -34.29 -40.67 17.86
N SER A 9 -35.05 -40.64 16.75
CA SER A 9 -34.61 -40.15 15.45
C SER A 9 -34.21 -38.67 15.41
N GLY A 10 -34.80 -37.81 16.25
CA GLY A 10 -34.47 -36.39 16.31
C GLY A 10 -33.11 -36.14 16.97
N VAL A 11 -32.77 -36.95 17.98
CA VAL A 11 -31.47 -36.88 18.67
C VAL A 11 -30.36 -37.40 17.77
N GLU A 12 -30.61 -38.49 17.04
CA GLU A 12 -29.68 -39.04 16.05
C GLU A 12 -29.42 -38.08 14.88
N THR A 13 -30.47 -37.40 14.40
CA THR A 13 -30.33 -36.40 13.33
C THR A 13 -29.54 -35.18 13.82
N ALA A 14 -29.79 -34.71 15.05
CA ALA A 14 -29.02 -33.62 15.65
C ALA A 14 -27.55 -34.01 15.87
N ALA A 15 -27.27 -35.25 16.27
CA ALA A 15 -25.91 -35.77 16.40
C ALA A 15 -25.18 -35.78 15.05
N ALA A 16 -25.83 -36.27 13.98
CA ALA A 16 -25.25 -36.28 12.63
C ALA A 16 -24.96 -34.86 12.08
N LEU A 17 -25.82 -33.88 12.39
CA LEU A 17 -25.59 -32.48 12.04
C LEU A 17 -24.37 -31.91 12.79
N LEU A 18 -24.27 -32.16 14.09
CA LEU A 18 -23.14 -31.70 14.91
C LEU A 18 -21.82 -32.33 14.46
N GLU A 19 -21.80 -33.61 14.10
CA GLU A 19 -20.62 -34.28 13.55
C GLU A 19 -20.19 -33.66 12.21
N THR A 20 -21.16 -33.31 11.36
CA THR A 20 -20.89 -32.62 10.10
C THR A 20 -20.34 -31.21 10.33
N GLU A 21 -20.91 -30.44 11.27
CA GLU A 21 -20.40 -29.12 11.63
C GLU A 21 -18.99 -29.19 12.23
N LEU A 22 -18.70 -30.21 13.03
CA LEU A 22 -17.37 -30.41 13.63
C LEU A 22 -16.32 -30.69 12.56
N ALA A 23 -16.63 -31.55 11.58
CA ALA A 23 -15.76 -31.79 10.42
C ALA A 23 -15.52 -30.50 9.60
N GLN A 24 -16.55 -29.69 9.39
CA GLN A 24 -16.41 -28.40 8.70
C GLN A 24 -15.53 -27.41 9.48
N LEU A 25 -15.66 -27.36 10.81
CA LEU A 25 -14.85 -26.49 11.65
C LEU A 25 -13.38 -26.92 11.68
N GLU A 26 -13.10 -28.22 11.69
CA GLU A 26 -11.74 -28.75 11.60
C GLU A 26 -11.09 -28.40 10.25
N GLU A 27 -11.83 -28.53 9.15
CA GLU A 27 -11.37 -28.13 7.82
C GLU A 27 -11.09 -26.62 7.74
N GLN A 28 -12.00 -25.80 8.27
CA GLN A 28 -11.81 -24.35 8.35
C GLN A 28 -10.58 -23.98 9.20
N GLN A 29 -10.36 -24.67 10.32
CA GLN A 29 -9.20 -24.46 11.17
C GLN A 29 -7.90 -24.82 10.43
N ALA A 30 -7.87 -25.93 9.71
CA ALA A 30 -6.72 -26.34 8.90
C ALA A 30 -6.41 -25.31 7.80
N ALA A 31 -7.42 -24.82 7.09
CA ALA A 31 -7.26 -23.79 6.06
C ALA A 31 -6.72 -22.47 6.64
N LEU A 32 -7.20 -22.05 7.81
CA LEU A 32 -6.71 -20.86 8.50
C LEU A 32 -5.24 -21.02 8.93
N GLN A 33 -4.87 -22.19 9.44
CA GLN A 33 -3.48 -22.47 9.81
C GLN A 33 -2.54 -22.45 8.60
N GLU A 34 -2.97 -23.02 7.47
CA GLU A 34 -2.20 -22.98 6.24
C GLU A 34 -2.02 -21.55 5.74
N ARG A 35 -3.09 -20.76 5.74
CA ARG A 35 -3.04 -19.32 5.40
C ARG A 35 -2.08 -18.57 6.31
N GLN A 36 -2.09 -18.83 7.61
CA GLN A 36 -1.15 -18.21 8.55
C GLN A 36 0.31 -18.61 8.24
N ARG A 37 0.56 -19.87 7.89
CA ARG A 37 1.89 -20.35 7.47
C ARG A 37 2.35 -19.71 6.17
N ALA A 38 1.44 -19.47 5.22
CA ALA A 38 1.74 -18.78 3.97
C ALA A 38 2.14 -17.32 4.24
N VAL A 39 1.34 -16.58 5.02
CA VAL A 39 1.64 -15.19 5.39
C VAL A 39 2.98 -15.09 6.12
N LYS A 40 3.28 -15.99 7.06
CA LYS A 40 4.59 -16.01 7.75
C LYS A 40 5.76 -16.22 6.77
N ARG A 41 5.61 -17.10 5.77
CA ARG A 41 6.63 -17.31 4.73
C ARG A 41 6.84 -16.06 3.89
N GLU A 42 5.76 -15.39 3.48
CA GLU A 42 5.83 -14.13 2.73
C GLU A 42 6.54 -13.03 3.53
N LEU A 43 6.21 -12.87 4.81
CA LEU A 43 6.87 -11.90 5.69
C LEU A 43 8.37 -12.17 5.82
N SER A 44 8.79 -13.43 6.01
CA SER A 44 10.21 -13.80 6.03
C SER A 44 10.90 -13.52 4.69
N GLY A 45 10.21 -13.76 3.57
CA GLY A 45 10.73 -13.44 2.23
C GLY A 45 10.91 -11.93 2.02
N LEU A 46 9.95 -11.11 2.47
CA LEU A 46 10.05 -9.65 2.42
C LEU A 46 11.18 -9.13 3.31
N ALA A 47 11.32 -9.67 4.52
CA ALA A 47 12.43 -9.32 5.42
C ALA A 47 13.79 -9.59 4.77
N GLY A 48 13.96 -10.76 4.13
CA GLY A 48 15.18 -11.08 3.39
C GLY A 48 15.45 -10.13 2.21
N ARG A 49 14.42 -9.73 1.47
CA ARG A 49 14.54 -8.73 0.39
C ARG A 49 14.96 -7.37 0.92
N ILE A 50 14.39 -6.92 2.04
CA ILE A 50 14.76 -5.66 2.67
C ILE A 50 16.24 -5.69 3.07
N GLU A 51 16.71 -6.78 3.67
CA GLU A 51 18.10 -6.91 4.08
C GLU A 51 19.06 -6.96 2.88
N SER A 52 18.67 -7.65 1.80
CA SER A 52 19.42 -7.64 0.54
C SER A 52 19.52 -6.24 -0.07
N ILE A 53 18.42 -5.48 -0.09
CA ILE A 53 18.40 -4.09 -0.59
C ILE A 53 19.28 -3.20 0.29
N ARG A 54 19.25 -3.36 1.62
CA ARG A 54 20.12 -2.61 2.54
C ARG A 54 21.58 -2.93 2.30
N GLY A 55 21.93 -4.20 2.12
CA GLY A 55 23.28 -4.64 1.77
C GLY A 55 23.75 -4.07 0.43
N ALA A 56 22.90 -4.10 -0.61
CA ALA A 56 23.21 -3.51 -1.91
C ALA A 56 23.39 -1.99 -1.83
N LEU A 57 22.57 -1.29 -1.04
CA LEU A 57 22.70 0.15 -0.82
C LEU A 57 23.99 0.49 -0.04
N ALA A 58 24.33 -0.32 0.97
CA ALA A 58 25.59 -0.16 1.70
C ALA A 58 26.80 -0.38 0.79
N ALA A 59 26.77 -1.40 -0.07
CA ALA A 59 27.80 -1.64 -1.07
C ALA A 59 27.91 -0.47 -2.06
N LEU A 60 26.78 0.04 -2.56
CA LEU A 60 26.77 1.21 -3.46
C LEU A 60 27.33 2.46 -2.80
N ARG A 61 27.05 2.69 -1.51
CA ARG A 61 27.63 3.80 -0.73
C ARG A 61 29.14 3.63 -0.47
N ALA A 62 29.61 2.39 -0.40
CA ALA A 62 31.02 2.07 -0.20
C ALA A 62 31.85 2.19 -1.50
N VAL A 63 31.21 2.28 -2.67
CA VAL A 63 31.90 2.59 -3.93
C VAL A 63 32.20 4.10 -3.95
N PRO A 64 33.48 4.53 -3.85
CA PRO A 64 33.81 5.93 -4.08
C PRO A 64 33.46 6.28 -5.53
N PRO A 65 33.00 7.51 -5.83
CA PRO A 65 32.88 7.93 -7.21
C PRO A 65 34.26 7.78 -7.85
N ALA A 66 34.36 6.96 -8.88
CA ALA A 66 35.57 6.86 -9.68
C ALA A 66 35.91 8.29 -10.13
N THR A 67 36.97 8.84 -9.53
CA THR A 67 37.51 10.15 -9.87
C THR A 67 37.95 10.06 -11.33
N THR A 68 37.07 10.51 -12.22
CA THR A 68 37.49 10.87 -13.56
C THR A 68 38.37 12.10 -13.42
N THR A 69 39.57 11.99 -13.94
CA THR A 69 40.75 12.84 -13.77
C THR A 69 40.52 14.34 -14.04
N ALA A 70 41.31 15.17 -13.34
CA ALA A 70 41.73 16.54 -13.66
C ALA A 70 40.76 17.73 -13.45
N GLY A 71 41.25 18.72 -12.68
CA GLY A 71 41.13 20.14 -13.04
C GLY A 71 40.12 21.01 -12.28
N ALA A 72 40.67 21.98 -11.56
CA ALA A 72 40.15 23.34 -11.32
C ALA A 72 38.84 23.56 -10.49
N THR A 73 39.08 24.09 -9.28
CA THR A 73 38.60 25.39 -8.77
C THR A 73 37.08 25.71 -8.69
N GLU A 74 36.69 26.04 -7.45
CA GLU A 74 35.62 26.94 -6.97
C GLU A 74 34.14 26.53 -6.97
N ASP A 75 33.67 26.35 -5.72
CA ASP A 75 32.54 27.05 -5.07
C ASP A 75 31.13 26.93 -5.68
N GLN A 76 30.31 26.04 -5.10
CA GLN A 76 28.85 26.20 -4.98
C GLN A 76 28.26 25.25 -3.92
N PRO A 77 27.27 25.68 -3.10
CA PRO A 77 26.65 24.82 -2.10
C PRO A 77 25.64 23.88 -2.75
N ASP A 78 26.05 22.66 -3.03
CA ASP A 78 25.18 21.59 -3.52
C ASP A 78 24.28 21.05 -2.39
N THR A 79 23.06 21.56 -2.29
CA THR A 79 21.96 20.79 -1.71
C THR A 79 21.60 19.68 -2.69
N THR A 80 22.32 18.56 -2.63
CA THR A 80 21.98 17.36 -3.40
C THR A 80 20.77 16.70 -2.75
N PRO A 81 19.58 16.69 -3.39
CA PRO A 81 18.41 16.05 -2.81
C PRO A 81 18.65 14.55 -2.67
N THR A 82 18.33 14.00 -1.50
CA THR A 82 18.51 12.57 -1.23
C THR A 82 17.60 11.77 -2.19
N ALA A 83 18.01 10.59 -2.66
CA ALA A 83 17.23 9.80 -3.63
C ALA A 83 15.76 9.56 -3.21
N THR A 84 15.47 9.52 -1.91
CA THR A 84 14.11 9.45 -1.34
C THR A 84 13.31 10.74 -1.54
N GLU A 85 13.94 11.90 -1.47
CA GLU A 85 13.34 13.20 -1.77
C GLU A 85 13.09 13.36 -3.27
N VAL A 86 14.03 12.92 -4.11
CA VAL A 86 13.85 12.92 -5.57
C VAL A 86 12.67 12.03 -5.97
N LEU A 87 12.55 10.83 -5.39
CA LEU A 87 11.41 9.95 -5.62
C LEU A 87 10.10 10.55 -5.08
N GLY A 88 10.12 11.15 -3.89
CA GLY A 88 8.96 11.83 -3.31
C GLY A 88 8.50 13.04 -4.11
N SER A 89 9.44 13.82 -4.64
CA SER A 89 9.18 14.94 -5.53
C SER A 89 8.57 14.45 -6.84
N ARG A 90 9.20 13.47 -7.52
CA ARG A 90 8.66 12.89 -8.76
C ARG A 90 7.28 12.26 -8.59
N PHE A 91 6.99 11.68 -7.43
CA PHE A 91 5.67 11.16 -7.10
C PHE A 91 4.65 12.28 -6.88
N THR A 92 5.05 13.34 -6.18
CA THR A 92 4.22 14.54 -5.98
C THR A 92 3.92 15.22 -7.32
N ASP A 93 4.90 15.34 -8.20
CA ASP A 93 4.74 15.90 -9.54
C ASP A 93 3.77 15.08 -10.39
N GLN A 94 3.81 13.75 -10.30
CA GLN A 94 2.83 12.86 -10.96
C GLN A 94 1.40 13.09 -10.43
N VAL A 95 1.23 13.25 -9.11
CA VAL A 95 -0.08 13.54 -8.50
C VAL A 95 -0.61 14.89 -8.97
N ILE A 96 0.25 15.92 -9.01
CA ILE A 96 -0.10 17.24 -9.53
C ILE A 96 -0.48 17.16 -11.01
N ALA A 97 0.29 16.45 -11.83
CA ALA A 97 0.00 16.28 -13.26
C ALA A 97 -1.36 15.62 -13.51
N VAL A 98 -1.75 14.65 -12.67
CA VAL A 98 -3.08 14.02 -12.77
C VAL A 98 -4.19 14.98 -12.37
N LEU A 99 -4.04 15.76 -11.29
CA LEU A 99 -5.03 16.76 -10.91
C LEU A 99 -5.16 17.87 -11.97
N ALA A 100 -4.03 18.30 -12.55
CA ALA A 100 -3.98 19.32 -13.58
C ALA A 100 -4.59 18.88 -14.92
N ARG A 101 -4.68 17.57 -15.17
CA ARG A 101 -5.30 17.01 -16.37
C ARG A 101 -6.79 17.36 -16.47
N ASP A 102 -7.48 17.38 -15.32
CA ASP A 102 -8.91 17.66 -15.23
C ASP A 102 -9.18 18.59 -14.03
N PRO A 103 -8.92 19.91 -14.17
CA PRO A 103 -9.02 20.84 -13.05
C PRO A 103 -10.46 21.03 -12.55
N GLY A 104 -11.46 20.73 -13.38
CA GLY A 104 -12.89 20.79 -13.03
C GLY A 104 -13.42 19.55 -12.30
N THR A 105 -12.64 18.46 -12.26
CA THR A 105 -13.15 17.16 -11.80
C THR A 105 -12.66 16.85 -10.39
N ALA A 106 -13.60 16.54 -9.51
CA ALA A 106 -13.31 16.10 -8.16
C ALA A 106 -12.87 14.63 -8.18
N LEU A 107 -11.58 14.36 -8.01
CA LEU A 107 -10.99 13.02 -8.03
C LEU A 107 -10.78 12.47 -6.62
N ARG A 108 -11.02 11.17 -6.42
CA ARG A 108 -10.60 10.49 -5.18
C ARG A 108 -9.14 10.08 -5.27
N ALA A 109 -8.52 9.89 -4.10
CA ALA A 109 -7.15 9.37 -4.02
C ALA A 109 -6.97 8.02 -4.74
N ARG A 110 -8.04 7.21 -4.81
CA ARG A 110 -8.04 5.96 -5.58
C ARG A 110 -7.96 6.23 -7.09
N ASP A 111 -8.80 7.13 -7.60
CA ASP A 111 -8.84 7.47 -9.03
C ASP A 111 -7.51 8.09 -9.47
N VAL A 112 -6.91 8.93 -8.62
CA VAL A 112 -5.56 9.48 -8.84
C VAL A 112 -4.50 8.36 -8.87
N ALA A 113 -4.58 7.39 -7.95
CA ALA A 113 -3.67 6.25 -7.97
C ALA A 113 -3.86 5.34 -9.20
N GLU A 114 -5.09 5.21 -9.70
CA GLU A 114 -5.42 4.48 -10.93
C GLU A 114 -4.86 5.20 -12.16
N ALA A 115 -5.00 6.53 -12.24
CA ALA A 115 -4.43 7.34 -13.31
C ALA A 115 -2.89 7.29 -13.38
N ILE A 116 -2.22 7.12 -12.22
CA ILE A 116 -0.76 6.91 -12.14
C ILE A 116 -0.39 5.44 -12.45
N GLY A 117 -1.36 4.53 -12.56
CA GLY A 117 -1.14 3.10 -12.83
C GLY A 117 -0.60 2.33 -11.62
N ARG A 118 -0.72 2.87 -10.41
CA ARG A 118 -0.16 2.30 -9.18
C ARG A 118 -1.19 2.00 -8.08
N ALA A 119 -2.47 1.90 -8.42
CA ALA A 119 -3.55 1.58 -7.47
C ALA A 119 -3.53 0.14 -6.91
N GLN A 120 -2.55 -0.68 -7.27
CA GLN A 120 -2.50 -2.11 -6.92
C GLN A 120 -2.26 -2.38 -5.42
N THR A 121 -1.81 -1.39 -4.65
CA THR A 121 -1.55 -1.54 -3.22
C THR A 121 -2.22 -0.46 -2.39
N SER A 122 -2.84 -0.85 -1.27
CA SER A 122 -3.45 0.08 -0.30
C SER A 122 -2.46 1.10 0.23
N GLY A 123 -1.17 0.74 0.34
CA GLY A 123 -0.09 1.65 0.72
C GLY A 123 0.08 2.82 -0.25
N THR A 124 -0.06 2.58 -1.56
CA THR A 124 0.04 3.64 -2.57
C THR A 124 -1.13 4.62 -2.47
N ILE A 125 -2.34 4.12 -2.25
CA ILE A 125 -3.54 4.96 -2.07
C ILE A 125 -3.37 5.87 -0.84
N ASN A 126 -2.82 5.34 0.26
CA ASN A 126 -2.52 6.13 1.46
C ASN A 126 -1.43 7.17 1.20
N ALA A 127 -0.38 6.83 0.45
CA ALA A 127 0.67 7.77 0.05
C ALA A 127 0.13 8.92 -0.82
N VAL A 128 -0.73 8.61 -1.80
CA VAL A 128 -1.45 9.62 -2.61
C VAL A 128 -2.28 10.50 -1.69
N ARG A 129 -3.08 9.94 -0.79
CA ARG A 129 -3.92 10.71 0.14
C ARG A 129 -3.10 11.67 1.02
N SER A 130 -2.03 11.20 1.65
CA SER A 130 -1.16 12.04 2.47
C SER A 130 -0.42 13.12 1.65
N THR A 131 -0.17 12.87 0.37
CA THR A 131 0.41 13.87 -0.55
C THR A 131 -0.63 14.91 -0.93
N LEU A 132 -1.85 14.48 -1.26
CA LEU A 132 -2.99 15.37 -1.52
C LEU A 132 -3.32 16.26 -0.30
N ASP A 133 -3.33 15.70 0.91
CA ASP A 133 -3.54 16.49 2.13
C ASP A 133 -2.43 17.54 2.34
N ARG A 134 -1.16 17.21 2.02
CA ARG A 134 -0.05 18.17 2.01
C ARG A 134 -0.19 19.25 0.93
N LEU A 135 -0.66 18.88 -0.27
CA LEU A 135 -0.91 19.84 -1.35
C LEU A 135 -2.07 20.79 -0.99
N VAL A 136 -3.11 20.29 -0.33
CA VAL A 136 -4.20 21.13 0.20
C VAL A 136 -3.67 22.08 1.27
N ALA A 137 -2.81 21.60 2.18
CA ALA A 137 -2.20 22.44 3.21
C ALA A 137 -1.29 23.54 2.63
N THR A 138 -0.66 23.30 1.48
CA THR A 138 0.17 24.27 0.74
C THR A 138 -0.60 25.04 -0.34
N SER A 139 -1.95 24.96 -0.32
CA SER A 139 -2.85 25.63 -1.28
C SER A 139 -2.64 25.25 -2.76
N ARG A 140 -1.95 24.13 -3.02
CA ARG A 140 -1.71 23.57 -4.37
C ARG A 140 -2.77 22.56 -4.81
N ALA A 141 -3.77 22.28 -3.99
CA ALA A 141 -4.94 21.48 -4.33
C ALA A 141 -6.13 21.93 -3.47
N ARG A 142 -7.35 21.63 -3.90
CA ARG A 142 -8.58 21.95 -3.15
C ARG A 142 -9.31 20.69 -2.72
N ARG A 143 -9.81 20.69 -1.49
CA ARG A 143 -10.69 19.61 -0.99
C ARG A 143 -12.14 20.05 -1.12
N VAL A 144 -12.88 19.42 -2.03
CA VAL A 144 -14.27 19.78 -2.35
C VAL A 144 -15.32 18.94 -1.62
N GLY A 145 -14.90 17.83 -0.99
CA GLY A 145 -15.79 16.95 -0.24
C GLY A 145 -15.03 15.89 0.55
N ARG A 146 -15.77 14.92 1.12
CA ARG A 146 -15.18 13.83 1.89
C ARG A 146 -14.32 12.92 0.99
N GLY A 147 -13.02 13.18 0.97
CA GLY A 147 -12.03 12.40 0.20
C GLY A 147 -12.01 12.74 -1.29
N LEU A 148 -12.54 13.90 -1.68
CA LEU A 148 -12.52 14.42 -3.03
C LEU A 148 -11.57 15.62 -3.11
N TYR A 149 -10.65 15.54 -4.06
CA TYR A 149 -9.60 16.51 -4.29
C TYR A 149 -9.69 17.04 -5.72
N GLN A 150 -9.39 18.31 -5.89
CA GLN A 150 -9.45 19.01 -7.15
C GLN A 150 -8.18 19.83 -7.33
N ALA A 151 -7.81 20.15 -8.56
CA ALA A 151 -6.77 21.12 -8.85
C ALA A 151 -7.09 22.47 -8.16
N PRO A 152 -6.06 23.27 -7.84
CA PRO A 152 -6.29 24.62 -7.37
C PRO A 152 -7.01 25.41 -8.48
N ALA A 153 -8.02 26.19 -8.10
CA ALA A 153 -8.61 27.15 -9.03
C ALA A 153 -7.60 28.28 -9.19
N ASP A 154 -7.04 28.44 -10.39
CA ASP A 154 -6.36 29.68 -10.80
C ASP A 154 -7.35 30.84 -10.80
#